data_AF-A0A926M3X6-F1
#
_entry.id   AF-A0A926M3X6-F1
#
_cell.length_a   1.000
_cell.length_b   1.000
_cell.length_c   1.000
_cell.angle_alpha   90.00
_cell.angle_beta   90.00
_cell.angle_gamma   90.00
#
_symmetry.space_group_name_H-M   'P 1'
#
loop_
_entity.id
_entity.type
_entity.pdbx_description
1 polymer ?
#
loop_
_entity_poly.entity_id
_entity_poly.type
_entity_poly.pdbx_seq_one_letter_code
_entity_poly.pdbx_strand_id
1 'polypeptide(L)'
;MSLQQIDFSKVLNDEQVYDHMMANYDQLGKDWINHQWRWMNAVYQAFKDHYKYMIIISLVEKTLQFYDQMNIKLSYEQYYSKNLIQIDKFSITELCEKLQLPKETVRRKVLELEKLGVLKRQKKQIIIDRRSFSFIKPENQMRYTASYILKISEILTKEKLYSKKLEVKMIENVLKKNFSICWRWFYRMQIPMVIGYHDMFEDLTTFHVWGTVCMNQAFNY
;
A
#
# COMPACT_ATOMS: atom_id res chain seq x y z
N MET A 1 -40.94 -7.36 -2.81
CA MET A 1 -39.53 -7.49 -2.42
C MET A 1 -39.42 -7.07 -0.97
N SER A 2 -39.10 -7.98 -0.05
CA SER A 2 -38.82 -7.60 1.34
C SER A 2 -37.50 -6.82 1.37
N LEU A 3 -37.55 -5.59 1.88
CA LEU A 3 -36.34 -4.84 2.19
C LEU A 3 -35.58 -5.64 3.25
N GLN A 4 -34.37 -6.11 2.92
CA GLN A 4 -33.48 -6.67 3.94
C GLN A 4 -33.21 -5.59 4.98
N GLN A 5 -33.78 -5.73 6.18
CA GLN A 5 -33.42 -4.90 7.32
C GLN A 5 -31.96 -5.17 7.66
N ILE A 6 -31.15 -4.11 7.59
CA ILE A 6 -29.74 -4.17 7.97
C ILE A 6 -29.68 -4.26 9.49
N ASP A 7 -29.13 -5.36 9.98
CA ASP A 7 -28.94 -5.61 11.41
C ASP A 7 -27.62 -4.95 11.85
N PHE A 8 -27.72 -3.73 12.40
CA PHE A 8 -26.56 -2.96 12.86
C PHE A 8 -25.80 -3.61 14.03
N SER A 9 -26.41 -4.57 14.74
CA SER A 9 -25.72 -5.31 15.82
C SER A 9 -24.64 -6.26 15.32
N LYS A 10 -24.65 -6.56 14.01
CA LYS A 10 -23.67 -7.45 13.34
C LYS A 10 -22.66 -6.68 12.48
N VAL A 11 -22.65 -5.35 12.57
CA VAL A 11 -21.68 -4.50 11.88
C VAL A 11 -20.44 -4.40 12.76
N LEU A 12 -19.28 -4.68 12.16
CA LEU A 12 -17.98 -4.48 12.81
C LEU A 12 -17.55 -3.03 12.59
N ASN A 13 -17.20 -2.35 13.68
CA ASN A 13 -16.62 -1.01 13.63
C ASN A 13 -15.09 -1.08 13.48
N ASP A 14 -14.49 -0.04 12.89
CA ASP A 14 -13.06 0.04 12.67
C ASP A 14 -12.25 -0.06 13.98
N GLU A 15 -12.71 0.61 15.04
CA GLU A 15 -12.09 0.56 16.39
C GLU A 15 -12.13 -0.85 16.98
N GLN A 16 -13.26 -1.54 16.85
CA GLN A 16 -13.37 -2.93 17.32
C GLN A 16 -12.37 -3.83 16.59
N VAL A 17 -12.31 -3.74 15.26
CA VAL A 17 -11.35 -4.54 14.48
C VAL A 17 -9.91 -4.22 14.90
N TYR A 18 -9.59 -2.95 15.14
CA TYR A 18 -8.28 -2.53 15.59
C TYR A 18 -7.92 -3.10 16.97
N ASP A 19 -8.80 -2.94 17.97
CA ASP A 19 -8.57 -3.38 19.34
C ASP A 19 -8.37 -4.90 19.40
N HIS A 20 -9.20 -5.66 18.68
CA HIS A 20 -9.07 -7.12 18.59
C HIS A 20 -7.81 -7.54 17.84
N MET A 21 -7.38 -6.78 16.82
CA MET A 21 -6.11 -7.02 16.13
C MET A 21 -4.91 -6.77 17.05
N MET A 22 -4.96 -5.73 17.88
CA MET A 22 -3.89 -5.42 18.84
C MET A 22 -3.84 -6.41 20.00
N ALA A 23 -5.00 -6.82 20.52
CA ALA A 23 -5.09 -7.82 21.58
C ALA A 23 -4.51 -9.18 21.17
N ASN A 24 -4.60 -9.53 19.88
CA ASN A 24 -4.08 -10.77 19.31
C ASN A 24 -2.79 -10.55 18.47
N TYR A 25 -2.04 -9.49 18.76
CA TYR A 25 -0.83 -9.16 18.00
C TYR A 25 0.28 -10.20 18.20
N ASP A 26 0.29 -10.93 19.30
CA ASP A 26 1.18 -12.07 19.53
C ASP A 26 1.07 -13.13 18.42
N GLN A 27 -0.16 -13.42 17.97
CA GLN A 27 -0.44 -14.38 16.90
C GLN A 27 -0.28 -13.77 15.51
N LEU A 28 -0.60 -12.48 15.34
CA LEU A 28 -0.61 -11.80 14.05
C LEU A 28 0.72 -11.13 13.67
N GLY A 29 1.54 -10.77 14.65
CA GLY A 29 2.71 -9.91 14.49
C GLY A 29 3.73 -10.48 13.52
N LYS A 30 4.02 -11.79 13.61
CA LYS A 30 4.95 -12.47 12.69
C LYS A 30 4.50 -12.37 11.23
N ASP A 31 3.21 -12.59 10.97
CA ASP A 31 2.65 -12.49 9.62
C ASP A 31 2.61 -11.05 9.12
N TRP A 32 2.28 -10.10 10.01
CA TRP A 32 2.29 -8.69 9.71
C TRP A 32 3.67 -8.23 9.28
N ILE A 33 4.70 -8.53 10.07
CA ILE A 33 6.09 -8.15 9.79
C ILE A 33 6.53 -8.76 8.45
N ASN A 34 6.24 -10.05 8.19
CA ASN A 34 6.54 -10.70 6.91
C ASN A 34 5.82 -10.01 5.74
N HIS A 35 4.54 -9.66 5.91
CA HIS A 35 3.76 -8.93 4.90
C HIS A 35 4.35 -7.55 4.59
N GLN A 36 4.75 -6.79 5.61
CA GLN A 36 5.42 -5.49 5.44
C GLN A 36 6.78 -5.63 4.76
N TRP A 37 7.56 -6.63 5.19
CA TRP A 37 8.89 -6.88 4.66
C TRP A 37 8.90 -7.30 3.20
N ARG A 38 7.94 -8.14 2.78
CA ARG A 38 7.76 -8.51 1.37
C ARG A 38 7.48 -7.31 0.50
N TRP A 39 6.65 -6.38 0.99
CA TRP A 39 6.37 -5.14 0.29
C TRP A 39 7.65 -4.29 0.18
N MET A 40 8.35 -4.02 1.29
CA MET A 40 9.60 -3.22 1.29
C MET A 40 10.66 -3.77 0.33
N ASN A 41 10.83 -5.09 0.26
CA ASN A 41 11.75 -5.73 -0.69
C ASN A 41 11.32 -5.53 -2.14
N ALA A 42 10.05 -5.76 -2.46
CA ALA A 42 9.51 -5.57 -3.80
C ALA A 42 9.68 -4.11 -4.26
N VAL A 43 9.41 -3.17 -3.36
CA VAL A 43 9.62 -1.73 -3.55
C VAL A 43 11.06 -1.40 -3.92
N TYR A 44 12.02 -1.89 -3.12
CA TYR A 44 13.43 -1.63 -3.35
C TYR A 44 13.92 -2.25 -4.66
N GLN A 45 13.51 -3.49 -4.96
CA GLN A 45 13.95 -4.20 -6.18
C GLN A 45 13.61 -3.44 -7.47
N ALA A 46 12.49 -2.72 -7.49
CA ALA A 46 12.10 -1.94 -8.66
C ALA A 46 13.15 -0.86 -9.00
N PHE A 47 13.43 0.04 -8.05
CA PHE A 47 14.22 1.25 -8.30
C PHE A 47 15.66 1.19 -7.78
N LYS A 48 15.99 0.15 -7.00
CA LYS A 48 17.17 0.04 -6.13
C LYS A 48 17.36 1.29 -5.25
N ASP A 49 16.24 1.92 -4.88
CA ASP A 49 16.20 3.21 -4.22
C ASP A 49 14.83 3.42 -3.58
N HIS A 50 14.81 3.49 -2.25
CA HIS A 50 13.57 3.67 -1.48
C HIS A 50 12.90 5.01 -1.79
N TYR A 51 13.67 6.08 -1.89
CA TYR A 51 13.14 7.43 -2.06
C TYR A 51 12.48 7.62 -3.42
N LYS A 52 13.01 7.01 -4.49
CA LYS A 52 12.35 6.98 -5.81
C LYS A 52 10.97 6.37 -5.73
N TYR A 53 10.85 5.23 -5.06
CA TYR A 53 9.57 4.57 -4.92
C TYR A 53 8.60 5.38 -4.05
N MET A 54 9.06 5.96 -2.94
CA MET A 54 8.26 6.82 -2.07
C MET A 54 7.62 7.99 -2.81
N ILE A 55 8.37 8.61 -3.73
CA ILE A 55 7.84 9.66 -4.62
C ILE A 55 6.75 9.09 -5.54
N ILE A 56 7.00 7.96 -6.20
CA ILE A 56 6.03 7.33 -7.10
C ILE A 56 4.74 6.95 -6.38
N ILE A 57 4.81 6.28 -5.23
CA ILE A 57 3.59 5.92 -4.49
C ILE A 57 2.85 7.12 -3.94
N SER A 58 3.55 8.19 -3.58
CA SER A 58 2.89 9.42 -3.11
C SER A 58 2.08 10.07 -4.24
N LEU A 59 2.59 10.02 -5.47
CA LEU A 59 1.86 10.48 -6.65
C LEU A 59 0.69 9.56 -7.01
N VAL A 60 0.90 8.24 -6.95
CA VAL A 60 -0.15 7.27 -7.21
C VAL A 60 -1.28 7.36 -6.18
N GLU A 61 -0.94 7.45 -4.89
CA GLU A 61 -1.91 7.59 -3.80
C GLU A 61 -2.75 8.86 -3.99
N LYS A 62 -2.15 9.98 -4.38
CA LYS A 62 -2.87 11.21 -4.71
C LYS A 62 -3.85 11.02 -5.87
N THR A 63 -3.45 10.32 -6.92
CA THR A 63 -4.38 9.99 -8.03
C THR A 63 -5.51 9.08 -7.56
N LEU A 64 -5.23 8.08 -6.71
CA LEU A 64 -6.27 7.21 -6.16
C LEU A 64 -7.21 7.96 -5.23
N GLN A 65 -6.71 8.93 -4.46
CA GLN A 65 -7.52 9.86 -3.66
C GLN A 65 -8.46 10.69 -4.54
N PHE A 66 -7.97 11.21 -5.66
CA PHE A 66 -8.81 11.92 -6.62
C PHE A 66 -9.91 11.01 -7.19
N TYR A 67 -9.59 9.77 -7.55
CA TYR A 67 -10.59 8.81 -8.00
C TYR A 67 -11.65 8.56 -6.95
N ASP A 68 -11.27 8.38 -5.69
CA ASP A 68 -12.20 8.19 -4.58
C ASP A 68 -13.13 9.42 -4.39
N GLN A 69 -12.56 10.63 -4.41
CA GLN A 69 -13.33 11.89 -4.32
C GLN A 69 -14.34 12.06 -5.45
N MET A 70 -14.01 11.56 -6.65
CA MET A 70 -14.88 11.57 -7.82
C MET A 70 -15.80 10.35 -7.90
N ASN A 71 -15.86 9.50 -6.86
CA ASN A 71 -16.59 8.23 -6.82
C ASN A 71 -16.22 7.26 -7.95
N ILE A 72 -15.01 7.37 -8.51
CA ILE A 72 -14.47 6.49 -9.53
C ILE A 72 -13.87 5.26 -8.87
N LYS A 73 -14.58 4.13 -8.97
CA LYS A 73 -14.11 2.83 -8.50
C LYS A 73 -13.56 2.04 -9.67
N LEU A 74 -12.27 1.70 -9.62
CA LEU A 74 -11.62 0.90 -10.65
C LEU A 74 -11.29 -0.48 -10.10
N SER A 75 -11.64 -1.50 -10.87
CA SER A 75 -11.13 -2.85 -10.64
C SER A 75 -9.65 -2.94 -11.01
N TYR A 76 -9.00 -4.02 -10.61
CA TYR A 76 -7.61 -4.32 -10.93
C TYR A 76 -7.36 -4.29 -12.44
N GLU A 77 -8.18 -5.01 -13.22
CA GLU A 77 -8.07 -5.05 -14.68
C GLU A 77 -8.28 -3.66 -15.30
N GLN A 78 -9.29 -2.92 -14.84
CA GLN A 78 -9.56 -1.56 -15.34
C GLN A 78 -8.41 -0.61 -15.02
N TYR A 79 -7.88 -0.68 -13.79
CA TYR A 79 -6.77 0.15 -13.35
C TYR A 79 -5.52 -0.14 -14.18
N TYR A 80 -5.18 -1.41 -14.41
CA TYR A 80 -3.97 -1.81 -15.15
C TYR A 80 -4.15 -1.85 -16.67
N SER A 81 -5.36 -1.72 -17.21
CA SER A 81 -5.61 -1.59 -18.65
C SER A 81 -4.93 -0.35 -19.26
N LYS A 82 -4.77 0.71 -18.45
CA LYS A 82 -4.11 1.95 -18.83
C LYS A 82 -2.65 1.90 -18.42
N ASN A 83 -1.77 2.13 -19.40
CA ASN A 83 -0.32 2.19 -19.20
C ASN A 83 0.16 3.54 -18.65
N LEU A 84 -0.66 4.58 -18.77
CA LEU A 84 -0.32 5.94 -18.38
C LEU A 84 -1.24 6.38 -17.24
N ILE A 85 -0.65 6.90 -16.16
CA ILE A 85 -1.39 7.59 -15.11
C ILE A 85 -1.13 9.08 -15.26
N GLN A 86 -2.19 9.87 -15.41
CA GLN A 86 -2.09 11.32 -15.33
C GLN A 86 -2.18 11.77 -13.88
N ILE A 87 -1.27 12.65 -13.47
CA ILE A 87 -1.27 13.31 -12.17
C ILE A 87 -1.85 14.71 -12.35
N ASP A 88 -2.97 15.00 -11.69
CA ASP A 88 -3.68 16.27 -11.81
C ASP A 88 -2.85 17.46 -11.30
N LYS A 89 -2.31 17.36 -10.07
CA LYS A 89 -1.48 18.41 -9.45
C LYS A 89 -0.19 17.84 -8.89
N PHE A 90 0.93 18.25 -9.47
CA PHE A 90 2.26 17.93 -8.98
C PHE A 90 2.88 19.16 -8.29
N SER A 91 3.29 19.00 -7.04
CA SER A 91 4.04 20.00 -6.29
C SER A 91 5.20 19.33 -5.58
N ILE A 92 6.43 19.81 -5.80
CA ILE A 92 7.61 19.32 -5.09
C ILE A 92 7.48 19.64 -3.60
N THR A 93 6.98 20.83 -3.25
CA THR A 93 6.81 21.26 -1.85
C THR A 93 5.89 20.31 -1.10
N GLU A 94 4.74 19.96 -1.69
CA GLU A 94 3.77 19.02 -1.10
C GLU A 94 4.39 17.62 -0.91
N LEU A 95 5.22 17.16 -1.85
CA LEU A 95 5.96 15.90 -1.69
C LEU A 95 7.01 15.97 -0.57
N CYS A 96 7.68 17.12 -0.41
CA CYS A 96 8.68 17.29 0.66
C CYS A 96 8.01 17.25 2.03
N GLU A 97 6.88 17.96 2.18
CA GLU A 97 6.09 17.95 3.42
C GLU A 97 5.54 16.56 3.72
N LYS A 98 4.99 15.87 2.70
CA LYS A 98 4.42 14.53 2.87
C LYS A 98 5.46 13.48 3.22
N LEU A 99 6.63 13.52 2.59
CA LEU A 99 7.69 12.52 2.78
C LEU A 99 8.69 12.88 3.87
N GLN A 100 8.60 14.10 4.42
CA GLN A 100 9.58 14.67 5.35
C GLN A 100 11.02 14.64 4.81
N LEU A 101 11.18 14.88 3.51
CA LEU A 101 12.48 14.84 2.83
C LEU A 101 12.96 16.24 2.41
N PRO A 102 14.29 16.48 2.38
CA PRO A 102 14.84 17.71 1.86
C PRO A 102 14.45 17.96 0.40
N LYS A 103 14.14 19.22 0.07
CA LYS A 103 13.70 19.63 -1.27
C LYS A 103 14.65 19.22 -2.38
N GLU A 104 15.95 19.34 -2.15
CA GLU A 104 16.96 18.96 -3.14
C GLU A 104 17.02 17.44 -3.36
N THR A 105 16.83 16.65 -2.31
CA THR A 105 16.73 15.19 -2.42
C THR A 105 15.55 14.79 -3.29
N VAL A 106 14.36 15.33 -3.02
CA VAL A 106 13.16 15.07 -3.83
C VAL A 106 13.38 15.51 -5.27
N ARG A 107 13.91 16.71 -5.50
CA ARG A 107 14.19 17.25 -6.85
C ARG A 107 15.14 16.34 -7.63
N ARG A 108 16.26 15.91 -7.03
CA ARG A 108 17.22 15.00 -7.65
C ARG A 108 16.58 13.66 -8.02
N LYS A 109 15.79 13.08 -7.12
CA LYS A 109 15.10 11.80 -7.38
C LYS A 109 14.02 11.90 -8.45
N VAL A 110 13.28 13.02 -8.51
CA VAL A 110 12.34 13.29 -9.61
C VAL A 110 13.08 13.35 -10.95
N LEU A 111 14.23 14.03 -11.03
CA LEU A 111 15.04 14.08 -12.26
C LEU A 111 15.58 12.69 -12.66
N GLU A 112 15.99 11.86 -11.70
CA GLU A 112 16.40 10.48 -11.98
C GLU A 112 15.22 9.66 -12.54
N LEU A 113 14.02 9.81 -11.98
CA LEU A 113 12.79 9.16 -12.46
C LEU A 113 12.38 9.64 -13.86
N GLU A 114 12.63 10.91 -14.19
CA GLU A 114 12.41 11.45 -15.54
C GLU A 114 13.40 10.87 -16.55
N LYS A 115 14.68 10.76 -16.19
CA LYS A 115 15.71 10.12 -17.03
C LYS A 115 15.42 8.63 -17.30
N LEU A 116 14.84 7.94 -16.32
CA LEU A 116 14.39 6.55 -16.46
C LEU A 116 13.11 6.42 -17.31
N GLY A 117 12.50 7.53 -17.72
CA GLY A 117 11.27 7.56 -18.52
C GLY A 117 9.99 7.25 -17.73
N VAL A 118 10.09 7.10 -16.40
CA VAL A 118 8.96 6.79 -15.51
C VAL A 118 8.07 8.00 -15.34
N LEU A 119 8.67 9.16 -15.14
CA LEU A 119 7.97 10.43 -15.09
C LEU A 119 8.16 11.16 -16.41
N LYS A 120 7.07 11.45 -17.10
CA LYS A 120 7.06 12.25 -18.32
C LYS A 120 6.31 13.54 -18.05
N ARG A 121 6.97 14.68 -18.24
CA ARG A 121 6.30 15.97 -18.21
C ARG A 121 5.66 16.25 -19.56
N GLN A 122 4.35 16.42 -19.57
CA GLN A 122 3.61 16.96 -20.70
C GLN A 122 3.00 18.31 -20.27
N LYS A 123 3.62 19.41 -20.70
CA LYS A 123 3.26 20.77 -20.29
C LYS A 123 3.29 20.93 -18.76
N LYS A 124 2.14 21.24 -18.14
CA LYS A 124 1.98 21.39 -16.68
C LYS A 124 1.65 20.07 -15.95
N GLN A 125 1.41 18.98 -16.68
CA GLN A 125 1.01 17.70 -16.11
C GLN A 125 2.18 16.72 -16.09
N ILE A 126 2.23 15.92 -15.03
CA ILE A 126 3.14 14.78 -14.94
C ILE A 126 2.37 13.52 -15.27
N ILE A 127 2.95 12.69 -16.12
CA ILE A 127 2.42 11.38 -16.50
C ILE A 127 3.39 10.33 -15.98
N ILE A 128 2.85 9.36 -15.26
CA ILE A 128 3.59 8.16 -14.89
C ILE A 128 3.44 7.15 -16.02
N ASP A 129 4.54 6.81 -16.68
CA ASP A 129 4.59 5.73 -17.67
C ASP A 129 4.89 4.40 -16.96
N ARG A 130 3.87 3.54 -16.89
CA ARG A 130 3.98 2.21 -16.29
C ARG A 130 4.68 1.20 -17.18
N ARG A 131 4.99 1.52 -18.44
CA ARG A 131 5.77 0.64 -19.32
C ARG A 131 7.25 0.69 -19.01
N SER A 132 7.72 1.88 -18.61
CA SER A 132 9.13 2.16 -18.35
C SER A 132 9.66 1.44 -17.11
N PHE A 133 8.77 0.98 -16.25
CA PHE A 133 9.10 0.15 -15.10
C PHE A 133 8.20 -1.06 -15.11
N SER A 134 8.78 -2.26 -15.10
CA SER A 134 8.06 -3.47 -14.73
C SER A 134 7.61 -3.31 -13.28
N PHE A 135 6.46 -2.67 -13.08
CA PHE A 135 5.77 -2.67 -11.81
C PHE A 135 5.72 -4.13 -11.38
N ILE A 136 6.21 -4.43 -10.18
CA ILE A 136 5.78 -5.64 -9.50
C ILE A 136 4.30 -5.40 -9.28
N LYS A 137 3.49 -5.82 -10.27
CA LYS A 137 2.05 -5.86 -10.14
C LYS A 137 1.78 -6.45 -8.77
N PRO A 138 0.97 -5.80 -7.93
CA PRO A 138 0.79 -6.25 -6.56
C PRO A 138 -0.05 -7.53 -6.49
N GLU A 139 0.00 -8.41 -7.49
CA GLU A 139 -0.69 -9.70 -7.48
C GLU A 139 -0.25 -10.52 -6.29
N ASN A 140 1.07 -10.62 -6.08
CA ASN A 140 1.61 -11.29 -4.90
C ASN A 140 1.26 -10.53 -3.62
N GLN A 141 1.35 -9.20 -3.61
CA GLN A 141 1.04 -8.41 -2.43
C GLN A 141 -0.44 -8.54 -2.02
N MET A 142 -1.37 -8.45 -2.98
CA MET A 142 -2.80 -8.64 -2.74
C MET A 142 -3.11 -10.02 -2.17
N ARG A 143 -2.42 -11.06 -2.65
CA ARG A 143 -2.53 -12.41 -2.09
C ARG A 143 -2.03 -12.48 -0.65
N TYR A 144 -0.90 -11.85 -0.34
CA TYR A 144 -0.40 -11.76 1.04
C TYR A 144 -1.36 -10.98 1.94
N THR A 145 -1.87 -9.85 1.47
CA THR A 145 -2.88 -9.06 2.20
C THR A 145 -4.17 -9.86 2.41
N ALA A 146 -4.65 -10.58 1.40
CA ALA A 146 -5.84 -11.43 1.52
C ALA A 146 -5.64 -12.56 2.54
N SER A 147 -4.45 -13.16 2.56
CA SER A 147 -4.10 -14.20 3.54
C SER A 147 -4.04 -13.63 4.96
N TYR A 148 -3.53 -12.41 5.14
CA TYR A 148 -3.50 -11.73 6.43
C TYR A 148 -4.91 -11.34 6.92
N ILE A 149 -5.76 -10.82 6.02
CA ILE A 149 -7.17 -10.52 6.33
C ILE A 149 -7.92 -11.79 6.74
N LEU A 150 -7.65 -12.93 6.12
CA LEU A 150 -8.26 -14.20 6.51
C LEU A 150 -7.91 -14.57 7.96
N LYS A 151 -6.64 -14.42 8.37
CA LYS A 151 -6.22 -14.70 9.75
C LYS A 151 -6.94 -13.81 10.76
N ILE A 152 -7.09 -12.51 10.46
CA ILE A 152 -7.89 -11.60 11.29
C ILE A 152 -9.34 -12.07 11.36
N SER A 153 -9.94 -12.42 10.22
CA SER A 153 -11.31 -12.92 10.17
C SER A 153 -11.51 -14.20 10.99
N GLU A 154 -10.53 -15.10 11.01
CA GLU A 154 -10.58 -16.34 11.81
C GLU A 154 -10.56 -16.04 13.31
N ILE A 155 -9.75 -15.06 13.75
CA ILE A 155 -9.72 -14.59 15.14
C ILE A 155 -11.07 -14.00 15.54
N LEU A 156 -11.60 -13.06 14.74
CA LEU A 156 -12.92 -12.46 14.97
C LEU A 156 -14.05 -13.51 14.98
N THR A 157 -13.88 -14.59 14.21
CA THR A 157 -14.84 -15.71 14.21
C THR A 157 -14.76 -16.53 15.49
N LYS A 158 -13.55 -16.79 16.00
CA LYS A 158 -13.35 -17.47 17.30
C LYS A 158 -13.95 -16.66 18.45
N GLU A 159 -13.82 -15.35 18.40
CA GLU A 159 -14.38 -14.41 19.38
C GLU A 159 -15.90 -14.18 19.21
N LYS A 160 -16.54 -14.87 18.26
CA LYS A 160 -17.98 -14.78 17.93
C LYS A 160 -18.45 -13.40 17.47
N LEU A 161 -17.53 -12.53 17.07
CA LEU A 161 -17.80 -11.19 16.51
C LEU A 161 -18.10 -11.26 15.01
N TYR A 162 -17.65 -12.33 14.35
CA TYR A 162 -17.89 -12.58 12.94
C TYR A 162 -18.40 -14.00 12.74
N SER A 163 -19.39 -14.18 11.86
CA SER A 163 -20.05 -15.49 11.68
C SER A 163 -19.84 -16.09 10.29
N LYS A 164 -19.23 -15.33 9.37
CA LYS A 164 -19.07 -15.76 7.99
C LYS A 164 -17.70 -16.41 7.79
N LYS A 165 -17.70 -17.62 7.22
CA LYS A 165 -16.46 -18.24 6.77
C LYS A 165 -15.98 -17.54 5.51
N LEU A 166 -14.77 -16.98 5.55
CA LEU A 166 -14.10 -16.38 4.39
C LEU A 166 -13.14 -17.37 3.75
N GLU A 167 -12.92 -17.17 2.46
CA GLU A 167 -11.88 -17.86 1.71
C GLU A 167 -10.92 -16.82 1.11
N VAL A 168 -9.63 -17.14 1.02
CA VAL A 168 -8.61 -16.24 0.47
C VAL A 168 -9.02 -15.74 -0.93
N LYS A 169 -9.51 -16.64 -1.80
CA LYS A 169 -9.95 -16.28 -3.16
C LYS A 169 -11.10 -15.28 -3.15
N MET A 170 -12.03 -15.40 -2.21
CA MET A 170 -13.14 -14.46 -2.08
C MET A 170 -12.63 -13.06 -1.69
N ILE A 171 -11.70 -12.99 -0.73
CA ILE A 171 -11.07 -11.75 -0.30
C ILE A 171 -10.28 -11.12 -1.46
N GLU A 172 -9.46 -11.92 -2.16
CA GLU A 172 -8.71 -11.46 -3.34
C GLU A 172 -9.65 -10.88 -4.42
N ASN A 173 -10.78 -11.53 -4.69
CA ASN A 173 -11.76 -11.05 -5.66
C ASN A 173 -12.37 -9.71 -5.23
N VAL A 174 -12.66 -9.52 -3.94
CA VAL A 174 -13.16 -8.25 -3.40
C VAL A 174 -12.09 -7.15 -3.52
N LEU A 175 -10.84 -7.46 -3.18
CA LEU A 175 -9.70 -6.53 -3.35
C LEU A 175 -9.51 -6.14 -4.81
N LYS A 176 -9.56 -7.10 -5.74
CA LYS A 176 -9.46 -6.84 -7.18
C LYS A 176 -10.63 -6.03 -7.70
N LYS A 177 -11.85 -6.30 -7.25
CA LYS A 177 -13.05 -5.54 -7.68
C LYS A 177 -12.99 -4.08 -7.23
N ASN A 178 -12.45 -3.82 -6.04
CA ASN A 178 -12.37 -2.50 -5.42
C ASN A 178 -10.93 -1.99 -5.35
N PHE A 179 -10.12 -2.28 -6.37
CA PHE A 179 -8.68 -2.09 -6.31
C PHE A 179 -8.29 -0.64 -6.00
N SER A 180 -8.91 0.35 -6.66
CA SER A 180 -8.52 1.76 -6.48
C SER A 180 -8.64 2.23 -5.03
N ILE A 181 -9.70 1.83 -4.32
CA ILE A 181 -9.93 2.24 -2.94
C ILE A 181 -9.09 1.41 -1.95
N CYS A 182 -9.01 0.09 -2.13
CA CYS A 182 -8.19 -0.76 -1.26
C CYS A 182 -6.71 -0.39 -1.34
N TRP A 183 -6.22 -0.12 -2.56
CA TRP A 183 -4.82 0.23 -2.78
C TRP A 183 -4.49 1.64 -2.27
N ARG A 184 -5.46 2.56 -2.28
CA ARG A 184 -5.34 3.86 -1.61
C ARG A 184 -5.16 3.69 -0.11
N TRP A 185 -6.00 2.90 0.55
CA TRP A 185 -5.88 2.65 2.00
C TRP A 185 -4.54 2.00 2.34
N PHE A 186 -4.11 1.04 1.51
CA PHE A 186 -2.80 0.43 1.66
C PHE A 186 -1.68 1.48 1.60
N TYR A 187 -1.64 2.35 0.58
CA TYR A 187 -0.62 3.40 0.51
C TYR A 187 -0.72 4.45 1.61
N ARG A 188 -1.93 4.80 2.04
CA ARG A 188 -2.16 5.71 3.17
C ARG A 188 -1.58 5.16 4.49
N MET A 189 -1.55 3.84 4.64
CA MET A 189 -0.93 3.17 5.77
C MET A 189 0.59 3.00 5.58
N GLN A 190 1.05 2.63 4.39
CA GLN A 190 2.47 2.36 4.11
C GLN A 190 3.35 3.62 4.16
N ILE A 191 2.89 4.73 3.59
CA ILE A 191 3.70 5.95 3.47
C ILE A 191 4.14 6.45 4.85
N PRO A 192 3.24 6.65 5.83
CA PRO A 192 3.63 7.08 7.17
C PRO A 192 4.52 6.07 7.89
N MET A 193 4.30 4.76 7.68
CA MET A 193 5.14 3.72 8.29
C MET A 193 6.59 3.82 7.81
N VAL A 194 6.80 3.99 6.50
CA VAL A 194 8.15 4.14 5.93
C VAL A 194 8.80 5.44 6.39
N ILE A 195 8.04 6.53 6.49
CA ILE A 195 8.56 7.79 7.04
C ILE A 195 8.97 7.60 8.50
N GLY A 196 8.18 6.91 9.32
CA GLY A 196 8.56 6.59 10.69
C GLY A 196 9.86 5.78 10.79
N TYR A 197 10.11 4.85 9.87
CA TYR A 197 11.40 4.16 9.79
C TYR A 197 12.53 5.07 9.34
N HIS A 198 12.28 6.00 8.41
CA HIS A 198 13.28 6.99 8.01
C HIS A 198 13.67 7.88 9.19
N ASP A 199 12.71 8.34 9.98
CA ASP A 199 12.97 9.19 11.14
C ASP A 199 13.74 8.45 12.24
N MET A 200 13.44 7.16 12.44
CA MET A 200 14.10 6.35 13.47
C MET A 200 15.52 5.91 13.09
N PHE A 201 15.77 5.60 11.82
CA PHE A 201 17.07 5.12 11.34
C PHE A 201 17.90 6.18 10.62
N GLU A 202 17.38 7.40 10.47
CA GLU A 202 17.92 8.52 9.67
C GLU A 202 18.08 8.22 8.16
N ASP A 203 18.06 6.95 7.76
CA ASP A 203 18.20 6.47 6.39
C ASP A 203 17.42 5.17 6.18
N LEU A 204 16.62 5.14 5.10
CA LEU A 204 15.81 3.98 4.74
C LEU A 204 16.65 2.79 4.29
N THR A 205 17.85 3.03 3.76
CA THR A 205 18.74 1.94 3.34
C THR A 205 19.29 1.19 4.55
N THR A 206 19.68 1.94 5.58
CA THR A 206 20.09 1.40 6.89
C THR A 206 18.99 0.56 7.52
N PHE A 207 17.76 1.07 7.56
CA PHE A 207 16.59 0.27 7.99
C PHE A 207 16.44 -1.02 7.18
N HIS A 208 16.57 -0.96 5.86
CA HIS A 208 16.43 -2.14 5.01
C HIS A 208 17.52 -3.18 5.30
N VAL A 209 18.78 -2.77 5.43
CA VAL A 209 19.86 -3.71 5.76
C VAL A 209 19.62 -4.36 7.12
N TRP A 210 19.31 -3.56 8.14
CA TRP A 210 18.99 -4.06 9.48
C TRP A 210 17.79 -5.02 9.48
N GLY A 211 16.69 -4.62 8.83
CA GLY A 211 15.49 -5.44 8.70
C GLY A 211 15.76 -6.76 7.98
N THR A 212 16.66 -6.79 6.99
CA THR A 212 17.04 -8.03 6.30
C THR A 212 17.70 -9.02 7.26
N VAL A 213 18.62 -8.54 8.09
CA VAL A 213 19.32 -9.37 9.09
C VAL A 213 18.35 -9.88 10.15
N CYS A 214 17.50 -9.00 10.70
CA CYS A 214 16.50 -9.38 11.70
C CYS A 214 15.50 -10.40 11.16
N MET A 215 15.04 -10.23 9.92
CA MET A 215 14.11 -11.17 9.28
C MET A 215 14.78 -12.51 8.99
N ASN A 216 16.04 -12.51 8.57
CA ASN A 216 16.79 -13.75 8.42
C ASN A 216 16.88 -14.50 9.76
N GLN A 217 17.21 -13.81 10.84
CA GLN A 217 17.29 -14.40 12.18
C GLN A 217 15.92 -14.88 12.69
N ALA A 218 14.83 -14.17 12.42
CA ALA A 218 13.51 -14.51 12.94
C ALA A 218 12.80 -15.64 12.17
N PHE A 219 13.17 -15.88 10.91
CA PHE A 219 12.48 -16.84 10.04
C PHE A 219 13.34 -18.03 9.59
N ASN A 220 14.67 -17.94 9.68
CA ASN A 220 15.60 -19.01 9.28
C ASN A 220 16.34 -19.65 10.46
N TYR A 221 15.80 -19.51 11.69
CA TYR A 221 16.26 -20.23 12.88
C TYR A 221 15.26 -21.34 13.27
#